data_AF-A0A0D0RUE0-F1
#
_entry.id   AF-A0A0D0RUE0-F1
#
_cell.length_a   1.000
_cell.length_b   1.000
_cell.length_c   1.000
_cell.angle_alpha   90.00
_cell.angle_beta   90.00
_cell.angle_gamma   90.00
#
_symmetry.space_group_name_H-M   'P 1'
#
loop_
_entity.id
_entity.type
_entity.pdbx_description
1 polymer ?
#
loop_
_entity_poly.entity_id
_entity_poly.type
_entity_poly.pdbx_seq_one_letter_code
_entity_poly.pdbx_strand_id
1 'polypeptide(L)'
;MVGDTMSFWESIKNKETVVLSDDAIDLLSDTLLEIKKIYEEDLERMPTVAELEALILEALQLDSNINEQLGEMEIVDVNFKLKKKRKTPNIEPGIVFAIPLKEIEKYAYGLVVKGKGLKDDIYIHAP
;
A
#
# COMPACT_ATOMS: atom_id res chain seq x y z
N MET A 1 -0.75 -20.11 2.60
CA MET A 1 0.43 -19.64 1.85
C MET A 1 0.31 -18.14 1.72
N VAL A 2 0.86 -17.41 2.69
CA VAL A 2 1.06 -15.96 2.58
C VAL A 2 2.28 -15.83 1.68
N GLY A 3 2.11 -15.15 0.54
CA GLY A 3 3.24 -14.91 -0.36
C GLY A 3 4.12 -13.84 0.24
N ASP A 4 5.36 -14.19 0.58
CA ASP A 4 6.41 -13.24 0.93
C ASP A 4 6.65 -12.33 -0.29
N THR A 5 5.99 -11.18 -0.31
CA THR A 5 6.35 -10.09 -1.21
C THR A 5 7.48 -9.32 -0.56
N MET A 6 8.73 -9.74 -0.77
CA MET A 6 9.91 -8.99 -0.34
C MET A 6 9.82 -7.56 -0.88
N SER A 7 9.42 -6.62 -0.03
CA SER A 7 9.15 -5.24 -0.41
C SER A 7 10.32 -4.38 0.03
N PHE A 8 11.29 -4.22 -0.86
CA PHE A 8 12.46 -3.39 -0.60
C PHE A 8 12.07 -1.92 -0.46
N TRP A 9 12.60 -1.25 0.58
CA TRP A 9 12.37 0.17 0.79
C TRP A 9 13.63 0.95 0.40
N GLU A 10 13.50 1.94 -0.48
CA GLU A 10 14.61 2.76 -0.94
C GLU A 10 14.69 4.05 -0.11
N SER A 11 15.86 4.31 0.47
CA SER A 11 16.17 5.56 1.17
C SER A 11 17.38 6.24 0.53
N ILE A 12 17.50 7.56 0.64
CA ILE A 12 18.61 8.30 0.06
C ILE A 12 19.62 8.62 1.16
N LYS A 13 20.86 8.15 1.00
CA LYS A 13 21.99 8.51 1.86
C LYS A 13 23.12 9.04 0.98
N ASN A 14 23.59 10.26 1.24
CA ASN A 14 24.72 10.87 0.52
C ASN A 14 24.59 10.88 -1.02
N LYS A 15 23.38 11.15 -1.55
CA LYS A 15 23.06 11.13 -2.99
C LYS A 15 23.11 9.74 -3.64
N GLU A 16 23.23 8.68 -2.86
CA GLU A 16 23.11 7.29 -3.31
C GLU A 16 21.83 6.68 -2.76
N THR A 17 21.16 5.87 -3.57
CA THR A 17 20.00 5.09 -3.15
C THR A 17 20.48 3.88 -2.35
N VAL A 18 20.11 3.83 -1.08
CA VAL A 18 20.34 2.69 -0.20
C VAL A 18 19.06 1.88 -0.14
N VAL A 19 19.17 0.60 -0.44
CA VAL A 19 18.08 -0.35 -0.27
C VAL A 19 18.08 -0.82 1.18
N LEU A 20 17.00 -0.55 1.89
CA LEU A 20 16.73 -1.07 3.22
C LEU A 20 15.94 -2.39 3.08
N SER A 21 16.29 -3.34 3.95
CA SER A 21 15.57 -4.61 4.12
C SER A 21 14.12 -4.34 4.53
N ASP A 22 13.23 -5.29 4.22
CA ASP A 22 11.83 -5.27 4.62
C ASP A 22 11.61 -5.62 6.10
N ASP A 23 12.65 -6.03 6.83
CA ASP A 23 12.58 -6.37 8.26
C ASP A 23 11.81 -5.35 9.11
N ALA A 24 12.01 -4.04 8.85
CA ALA A 24 11.32 -2.98 9.57
C ALA A 24 9.81 -2.88 9.21
N ILE A 25 9.46 -3.22 7.97
CA ILE A 25 8.07 -3.28 7.50
C ILE A 25 7.38 -4.50 8.09
N ASP A 26 8.06 -5.64 8.12
CA ASP A 26 7.53 -6.87 8.72
C ASP A 26 7.25 -6.68 10.21
N LEU A 27 8.18 -6.08 10.94
CA LEU A 27 7.97 -5.73 12.35
C LEU A 27 6.75 -4.80 12.55
N LEU A 28 6.60 -3.78 11.70
CA LEU A 28 5.45 -2.90 11.77
C LEU A 28 4.14 -3.63 11.44
N SER A 29 4.17 -4.54 10.45
CA SER A 29 3.03 -5.38 10.08
C SER A 29 2.61 -6.29 11.23
N ASP A 30 3.57 -6.94 11.90
CA ASP A 30 3.30 -7.79 13.06
C ASP A 30 2.71 -6.98 14.23
N THR A 31 3.24 -5.78 14.48
CA THR A 31 2.71 -4.87 15.51
C THR A 31 1.25 -4.50 15.23
N LEU A 32 0.90 -4.20 13.98
CA LEU A 32 -0.48 -3.90 13.59
C LEU A 32 -1.42 -5.10 13.76
N LEU A 33 -0.92 -6.32 13.53
CA LEU A 33 -1.68 -7.54 13.78
C LEU A 33 -1.94 -7.77 15.28
N GLU A 34 -0.97 -7.46 16.13
CA GLU A 34 -1.15 -7.53 17.59
C GLU A 34 -2.14 -6.49 18.10
N ILE A 35 -2.05 -5.24 17.64
CA ILE A 35 -3.02 -4.19 17.97
C ILE A 35 -4.43 -4.64 17.57
N LYS A 36 -4.58 -5.21 16.38
CA LYS A 36 -5.86 -5.76 15.92
C LYS A 36 -6.40 -6.82 16.90
N LYS A 37 -5.57 -7.77 17.35
CA LYS A 37 -6.00 -8.83 18.28
C LYS A 37 -6.48 -8.25 19.60
N ILE A 38 -5.76 -7.29 20.17
CA ILE A 38 -6.14 -6.61 21.42
C ILE A 38 -7.54 -5.98 21.27
N TYR A 39 -7.79 -5.27 20.17
CA TYR A 39 -9.10 -4.67 19.91
C TYR A 39 -10.22 -5.71 19.67
N GLU A 40 -9.91 -6.83 19.02
CA GLU A 40 -10.88 -7.93 18.85
C GLU A 40 -11.22 -8.61 20.18
N GLU A 41 -10.24 -8.81 21.06
CA GLU A 41 -10.41 -9.46 22.35
C GLU A 41 -11.08 -8.56 23.38
N ASP A 42 -10.67 -7.30 23.49
CA ASP A 42 -11.13 -6.38 24.54
C ASP A 42 -12.36 -5.57 24.13
N LEU A 43 -12.54 -5.29 22.83
CA LEU A 43 -13.58 -4.38 22.32
C LEU A 43 -14.49 -5.01 21.26
N GLU A 44 -14.29 -6.29 20.93
CA GLU A 44 -15.07 -7.06 19.93
C GLU A 44 -15.15 -6.37 18.55
N ARG A 45 -14.15 -5.56 18.16
CA ARG A 45 -14.12 -4.83 16.89
C ARG A 45 -12.72 -4.55 16.38
N MET A 46 -12.62 -4.06 15.14
CA MET A 46 -11.35 -3.51 14.61
C MET A 46 -11.03 -2.14 15.20
N PRO A 47 -9.75 -1.76 15.32
CA PRO A 47 -9.36 -0.38 15.55
C PRO A 47 -9.79 0.51 14.37
N THR A 48 -10.24 1.71 14.68
CA THR A 48 -10.54 2.73 13.67
C THR A 48 -9.27 3.47 13.24
N VAL A 49 -9.33 4.18 12.11
CA VAL A 49 -8.19 4.98 11.62
C VAL A 49 -7.75 6.03 12.65
N ALA A 50 -8.72 6.73 13.27
CA ALA A 50 -8.43 7.76 14.27
C ALA A 50 -7.77 7.18 15.54
N GLU A 51 -8.14 5.95 15.93
CA GLU A 51 -7.52 5.27 17.07
C GLU A 51 -6.09 4.84 16.77
N LEU A 52 -5.81 4.37 15.55
CA LEU A 52 -4.45 4.07 15.12
C LEU A 52 -3.59 5.34 15.06
N GLU A 53 -4.14 6.45 14.56
CA GLU A 53 -3.47 7.76 14.55
C GLU A 53 -3.10 8.21 15.98
N ALA A 54 -4.06 8.13 16.91
CA ALA A 54 -3.84 8.47 18.31
C ALA A 54 -2.80 7.56 18.97
N LEU A 55 -2.85 6.25 18.72
CA LEU A 55 -1.94 5.27 19.30
C LEU A 55 -0.50 5.48 18.80
N ILE A 56 -0.32 5.79 17.52
CA ILE A 56 0.99 6.14 16.95
C ILE A 56 1.50 7.45 17.55
N LEU A 57 0.66 8.48 17.64
CA LEU A 57 1.04 9.75 18.24
C LEU A 57 1.50 9.56 19.70
N GLU A 58 0.76 8.80 20.49
CA GLU A 58 1.10 8.49 21.88
C GLU A 58 2.41 7.70 21.97
N ALA A 59 2.60 6.68 21.13
CA ALA A 59 3.84 5.91 21.08
C ALA A 59 5.07 6.78 20.73
N LEU A 60 4.92 7.73 19.79
CA LEU A 60 5.98 8.66 19.41
C LEU A 60 6.29 9.66 20.55
N GLN A 61 5.29 10.10 21.30
CA GLN A 61 5.47 10.97 22.45
C GLN A 61 6.18 10.26 23.61
N LEU A 62 5.94 8.96 23.79
CA LEU A 62 6.59 8.15 24.82
C LEU A 62 8.06 7.84 24.51
N ASP A 63 8.46 7.84 23.23
CA ASP A 63 9.85 7.60 22.83
C ASP A 63 10.69 8.87 22.88
N SER A 64 11.40 9.05 23.99
CA SER A 64 12.31 10.18 24.20
C SER A 64 13.42 10.26 23.14
N ASN A 65 13.84 9.13 22.55
CA ASN A 65 14.92 9.13 21.56
C ASN A 65 14.48 9.73 20.22
N ILE A 66 13.20 9.54 19.86
CA ILE A 66 12.64 10.17 18.66
C ILE A 66 12.54 11.68 18.88
N ASN A 67 12.13 12.10 20.07
CA ASN A 67 12.05 13.53 20.42
C ASN A 67 13.42 14.23 20.40
N GLU A 68 14.49 13.55 20.81
CA GLU A 68 15.86 14.10 20.71
C GLU A 68 16.29 14.38 19.25
N GLN A 69 15.81 13.59 18.29
CA GLN A 69 16.10 13.80 16.86
C GLN A 69 15.36 15.00 16.26
N LEU A 70 14.28 15.46 16.90
CA LEU A 70 13.44 16.55 16.40
C LEU A 70 13.94 17.95 16.81
N GLY A 71 14.95 18.02 17.70
CA GLY A 71 15.50 19.30 18.16
C GLY A 71 14.47 20.13 18.93
N GLU A 72 14.11 21.31 18.43
CA GLU A 72 13.06 22.17 19.02
C GLU A 72 11.66 21.92 18.40
N MET A 73 11.52 20.92 17.53
CA MET A 73 10.24 20.56 16.93
C MET A 73 9.53 19.48 17.74
N GLU A 74 8.19 19.55 17.77
CA GLU A 74 7.33 18.54 18.39
C GLU A 74 6.38 17.93 17.36
N ILE A 75 6.07 16.63 17.52
CA ILE A 75 5.03 15.98 16.74
C ILE A 75 3.68 16.29 17.38
N VAL A 76 2.91 17.18 16.74
CA VAL A 76 1.60 17.60 17.23
C VAL A 76 0.44 16.75 16.69
N ASP A 77 0.64 16.06 15.56
CA ASP A 77 -0.43 15.32 14.88
C ASP A 77 0.12 14.22 13.97
N VAL A 78 -0.65 13.14 13.81
CA VAL A 78 -0.41 12.03 12.88
C VAL A 78 -1.70 11.81 12.09
N ASN A 79 -1.66 11.99 10.76
CA ASN A 79 -2.86 11.86 9.92
C ASN A 79 -2.61 10.97 8.69
N PHE A 80 -3.43 9.94 8.53
CA PHE A 80 -3.45 9.07 7.36
C PHE A 80 -4.24 9.70 6.23
N LYS A 81 -3.54 9.97 5.11
CA LYS A 81 -4.20 10.41 3.88
C LYS A 81 -4.92 9.25 3.20
N LEU A 82 -6.22 9.14 3.46
CA LEU A 82 -7.08 8.14 2.83
C LEU A 82 -7.40 8.51 1.38
N LYS A 83 -7.26 7.54 0.48
CA LYS A 83 -7.78 7.63 -0.89
C LYS A 83 -8.70 6.45 -1.14
N LYS A 84 -9.81 6.69 -1.88
CA LYS A 84 -10.65 5.58 -2.34
C LYS A 84 -9.77 4.60 -3.10
N LYS A 85 -9.77 3.34 -2.66
CA LYS A 85 -9.09 2.25 -3.37
C LYS A 85 -9.59 2.29 -4.82
N ARG A 86 -8.67 2.46 -5.77
CA ARG A 86 -9.03 2.36 -7.19
C ARG A 86 -9.63 0.98 -7.37
N LYS A 87 -10.91 0.93 -7.77
CA LYS A 87 -11.51 -0.34 -8.16
C LYS A 87 -10.64 -0.88 -9.28
N THR A 88 -10.02 -2.04 -9.07
CA THR A 88 -9.46 -2.80 -10.18
C THR A 88 -10.59 -2.94 -11.20
N PRO A 89 -10.38 -2.51 -12.46
CA PRO A 89 -11.43 -2.64 -13.46
C PRO A 89 -11.83 -4.10 -13.50
N ASN A 90 -13.15 -4.35 -13.43
CA ASN A 90 -13.67 -5.69 -13.56
C ASN A 90 -13.49 -6.08 -15.03
N ILE A 91 -12.40 -6.79 -15.35
CA ILE A 91 -12.10 -7.23 -16.71
C ILE A 91 -12.95 -8.47 -16.98
N GLU A 92 -14.07 -8.27 -17.65
CA GLU A 92 -14.96 -9.35 -18.09
C GLU A 92 -14.80 -9.59 -19.61
N PRO A 93 -14.98 -10.84 -20.08
CA PRO A 93 -15.06 -11.13 -21.51
C PRO A 93 -16.14 -10.27 -22.19
N GLY A 94 -15.80 -9.68 -23.34
CA GLY A 94 -16.66 -8.74 -24.06
C GLY A 94 -16.30 -7.26 -23.88
N ILE A 95 -15.40 -6.93 -22.95
CA ILE A 95 -14.87 -5.56 -22.85
C ILE A 95 -13.93 -5.27 -24.02
N VAL A 96 -14.18 -4.15 -24.70
CA VAL A 96 -13.26 -3.56 -25.67
C VAL A 96 -12.44 -2.48 -24.97
N PHE A 97 -11.13 -2.55 -25.08
CA PHE A 97 -10.23 -1.53 -24.55
C PHE A 97 -9.35 -0.96 -25.66
N ALA A 98 -9.03 0.34 -25.52
CA ALA A 98 -8.18 1.05 -26.46
C ALA A 98 -6.77 1.17 -25.90
N ILE A 99 -5.78 0.74 -26.69
CA ILE A 99 -4.36 0.91 -26.41
C ILE A 99 -3.87 2.08 -27.28
N PRO A 100 -3.50 3.22 -26.68
CA PRO A 100 -2.95 4.34 -27.44
C PRO A 100 -1.54 3.98 -27.94
N LEU A 101 -1.37 3.94 -29.26
CA LEU A 101 -0.09 3.78 -29.94
C LEU A 101 0.52 5.16 -30.15
N LYS A 102 1.16 5.66 -29.08
CA LYS A 102 1.70 7.03 -29.01
C LYS A 102 2.67 7.37 -30.14
N GLU A 103 3.41 6.39 -30.67
CA GLU A 103 4.40 6.58 -31.72
C GLU A 103 3.79 6.87 -33.10
N ILE A 104 2.53 6.49 -33.32
CA ILE A 104 1.85 6.63 -34.61
C ILE A 104 0.53 7.40 -34.51
N GLU A 105 0.26 8.05 -33.37
CA GLU A 105 -0.98 8.78 -33.07
C GLU A 105 -2.26 7.99 -33.40
N LYS A 106 -2.25 6.68 -33.18
CA LYS A 106 -3.41 5.78 -33.43
C LYS A 106 -3.79 5.04 -32.17
N TYR A 107 -4.94 4.37 -32.22
CA TYR A 107 -5.42 3.46 -31.20
C TYR A 107 -5.49 2.05 -31.76
N ALA A 108 -4.92 1.09 -31.04
CA ALA A 108 -5.26 -0.32 -31.21
C ALA A 108 -6.43 -0.66 -30.30
N TYR A 109 -7.34 -1.49 -30.77
CA TYR A 109 -8.49 -1.95 -29.98
C TYR A 109 -8.35 -3.44 -29.73
N GLY A 110 -8.44 -3.85 -28.47
CA GLY A 110 -8.44 -5.25 -28.06
C GLY A 110 -9.80 -5.65 -27.52
N LEU A 111 -10.31 -6.80 -27.94
CA LEU A 111 -11.47 -7.46 -27.31
C LEU A 111 -10.96 -8.48 -26.30
N VAL A 112 -11.45 -8.42 -25.06
CA VAL A 112 -11.21 -9.46 -24.07
C VAL A 112 -12.06 -10.67 -24.42
N VAL A 113 -11.44 -11.79 -24.82
CA VAL A 113 -12.17 -13.01 -25.22
C VAL A 113 -12.30 -14.01 -24.06
N LYS A 114 -11.32 -14.07 -23.16
CA LYS A 114 -11.29 -14.92 -21.96
C LYS A 114 -10.46 -14.27 -20.84
N GLY A 115 -10.83 -14.56 -19.58
CA GLY A 115 -10.16 -14.09 -18.36
C GLY A 115 -11.21 -13.78 -17.27
N LYS A 116 -11.02 -14.26 -16.04
CA LYS A 116 -11.87 -13.93 -14.87
C LYS A 116 -11.13 -13.10 -13.83
N GLY A 117 -9.80 -12.98 -13.90
CA GLY A 117 -9.00 -12.21 -12.96
C GLY A 117 -7.72 -11.63 -13.55
N LEU A 118 -7.08 -10.74 -12.78
CA LEU A 118 -5.86 -9.98 -13.14
C LEU A 118 -4.60 -10.82 -13.44
N LYS A 119 -4.64 -12.13 -13.15
CA LYS A 119 -3.53 -13.08 -13.36
C LYS A 119 -3.84 -14.12 -14.43
N ASP A 120 -5.00 -14.05 -15.06
CA ASP A 120 -5.33 -14.92 -16.19
C ASP A 120 -4.75 -14.32 -17.48
N ASP A 121 -4.21 -15.18 -18.35
CA ASP A 121 -3.78 -14.76 -19.68
C ASP A 121 -4.97 -14.15 -20.43
N ILE A 122 -4.90 -12.85 -20.71
CA ILE A 122 -5.93 -12.15 -21.49
C ILE A 122 -5.70 -12.49 -22.95
N TYR A 123 -6.60 -13.29 -23.53
CA TYR A 123 -6.57 -13.54 -24.97
C TYR A 123 -7.15 -12.33 -25.71
N ILE A 124 -6.30 -11.68 -26.50
CA ILE A 124 -6.63 -10.51 -27.32
C ILE A 124 -6.76 -10.97 -28.77
N HIS A 125 -7.92 -10.70 -29.39
CA HIS A 125 -8.06 -10.84 -30.84
C HIS A 125 -7.89 -9.47 -31.50
N ALA A 126 -6.85 -9.32 -32.31
CA ALA A 126 -6.66 -8.18 -33.20
C ALA A 126 -7.05 -8.60 -34.63
N PRO A 127 -7.79 -7.76 -35.38
CA PRO A 127 -8.04 -7.98 -36.81
C PRO A 127 -6.79 -7.84 -37.67
#